data_AF-A0A653LJF7-F1
#
_entry.id   AF-A0A653LJF7-F1
#
_cell.length_a   1.000
_cell.length_b   1.000
_cell.length_c   1.000
_cell.angle_alpha   90.00
_cell.angle_beta   90.00
_cell.angle_gamma   90.00
#
_symmetry.space_group_name_H-M   'P 1'
#
loop_
_entity.id
_entity.type
_entity.pdbx_description
1 polymer ?
#
loop_
_entity_poly.entity_id
_entity_poly.type
_entity_poly.pdbx_seq_one_letter_code
_entity_poly.pdbx_strand_id
1 'polypeptide(L)'
;MTEESDPYENAVAERVNGILKEVFGLHEAFKNYHDLKKQVTQAIQLYNNLRIHMSIKMTTPNLAHQQKPIELKQWEKINRNRINSVPI
;
A
#
# COMPACT_ATOMS: atom_id res chain seq x y z
N MET A 1 14.34 4.06 3.93
CA MET A 1 14.53 5.52 3.85
C MET A 1 15.25 5.76 2.54
N THR A 2 14.62 6.47 1.61
CA THR A 2 15.18 6.81 0.29
C THR A 2 15.98 8.11 0.39
N GLU A 3 17.01 8.25 -0.45
CA GLU A 3 17.92 9.42 -0.43
C GLU A 3 17.30 10.67 -1.10
N GLU A 4 16.20 10.50 -1.85
CA GLU A 4 15.39 11.60 -2.35
C GLU A 4 14.13 11.78 -1.48
N SER A 5 14.06 12.92 -0.79
CA SER A 5 13.06 13.23 0.22
C SER A 5 11.74 13.72 -0.41
N ASP A 6 11.09 12.94 -1.28
CA ASP A 6 9.69 13.19 -1.63
C ASP A 6 8.79 12.66 -0.49
N PRO A 7 8.06 13.54 0.24
CA PRO A 7 7.18 13.12 1.33
C PRO A 7 6.10 12.12 0.90
N TYR A 8 5.70 12.15 -0.38
CA TYR A 8 4.67 11.25 -0.91
C TYR A 8 5.18 9.82 -1.03
N GLU A 9 6.41 9.63 -1.49
CA GLU A 9 7.01 8.31 -1.61
C GLU A 9 7.19 7.65 -0.23
N ASN A 10 7.61 8.42 0.76
CA ASN A 10 7.73 7.92 2.13
C ASN A 10 6.36 7.52 2.69
N ALA A 11 5.30 8.31 2.47
CA ALA A 11 3.96 7.97 2.92
C ALA A 11 3.42 6.67 2.28
N VAL A 12 3.70 6.45 1.00
CA VAL A 12 3.36 5.18 0.32
C VAL A 12 4.15 4.02 0.92
N ALA A 13 5.46 4.19 1.14
CA ALA A 13 6.31 3.16 1.73
C ALA A 13 5.87 2.81 3.15
N GLU A 14 5.54 3.80 3.98
CA GLU A 14 5.01 3.60 5.34
C GLU A 14 3.71 2.81 5.31
N ARG A 15 2.80 3.13 4.38
CA ARG A 15 1.55 2.39 4.21
C ARG A 15 1.79 0.92 3.86
N VAL A 16 2.72 0.64 2.94
CA VAL A 16 3.08 -0.73 2.56
C VAL A 16 3.69 -1.47 3.76
N ASN A 17 4.64 -0.83 4.46
CA ASN A 17 5.28 -1.41 5.64
C ASN A 17 4.27 -1.72 6.76
N GLY A 18 3.31 -0.83 7.00
CA GLY A 18 2.24 -1.06 7.97
C GLY A 18 1.39 -2.27 7.59
N ILE A 19 1.03 -2.43 6.32
CA ILE A 19 0.29 -3.62 5.86
C ILE A 19 1.11 -4.90 6.07
N LEU A 20 2.39 -4.88 5.70
CA LEU A 20 3.28 -6.04 5.86
C LEU A 20 3.47 -6.45 7.32
N LYS A 21 3.55 -5.48 8.24
CA LYS A 21 3.67 -5.73 9.68
C LYS A 21 2.37 -6.24 10.30
N GLU A 22 1.27 -5.52 10.10
CA GLU A 22 0.01 -5.78 10.80
C GLU A 22 -0.79 -6.95 10.20
N VAL A 23 -0.78 -7.10 8.87
CA VAL A 23 -1.64 -8.10 8.19
C VAL A 23 -0.90 -9.41 7.95
N PHE A 24 0.43 -9.37 7.77
CA PHE A 24 1.23 -10.55 7.46
C PHE A 24 2.13 -11.02 8.62
N GLY A 25 1.89 -10.49 9.83
CA GLY A 25 2.54 -10.93 11.06
C GLY A 25 4.03 -10.58 11.14
N LEU A 26 4.54 -9.65 10.31
CA LEU A 26 5.94 -9.24 10.39
C LEU A 26 6.24 -8.34 11.60
N HIS A 27 5.25 -8.01 12.42
CA HIS A 27 5.47 -7.35 13.71
C HIS A 27 6.00 -8.31 14.80
N GLU A 28 5.92 -9.63 14.58
CA GLU A 28 6.28 -10.63 15.60
C GLU A 28 7.79 -10.81 15.73
N ALA A 29 8.21 -11.29 16.91
CA ALA A 29 9.59 -11.70 17.13
C ALA A 29 9.82 -13.10 16.54
N PHE A 30 10.78 -13.20 15.62
CA PHE A 30 11.17 -14.47 15.01
C PHE A 30 12.33 -15.11 15.77
N LYS A 31 12.30 -16.44 15.92
CA LYS A 31 13.33 -17.20 16.65
C LYS A 31 14.67 -17.23 15.94
N ASN A 32 14.67 -17.13 14.61
CA ASN A 32 15.87 -17.16 13.78
C ASN A 32 15.64 -16.41 12.46
N TYR A 33 16.75 -16.08 11.79
CA TYR A 33 16.74 -15.37 10.52
C TYR A 33 16.05 -16.16 9.39
N HIS A 34 16.14 -17.50 9.43
CA HIS A 34 15.55 -18.33 8.39
C HIS A 34 14.02 -18.21 8.37
N ASP A 35 13.38 -18.29 9.54
CA ASP A 35 11.93 -18.14 9.69
C ASP A 35 11.47 -16.73 9.32
N LEU A 36 12.22 -15.70 9.74
CA LEU A 36 11.97 -14.31 9.31
C LEU A 36 12.00 -14.19 7.79
N LYS A 37 13.07 -14.69 7.14
CA LYS A 37 13.22 -14.61 5.69
C LYS A 37 12.10 -15.33 4.95
N LYS A 38 11.68 -16.50 5.46
CA LYS A 38 10.55 -17.26 4.93
C LYS A 38 9.26 -16.46 5.05
N GLN A 39 8.95 -15.91 6.22
CA GLN A 39 7.75 -15.11 6.45
C GLN A 39 7.71 -13.87 5.57
N VAL A 40 8.83 -13.14 5.46
CA VAL A 40 8.94 -11.94 4.60
C VAL A 40 8.69 -12.31 3.13
N THR A 41 9.28 -13.40 2.65
CA THR A 41 9.10 -13.85 1.27
C THR A 41 7.63 -14.19 1.00
N GLN A 42 6.97 -14.90 1.93
CA GLN A 42 5.55 -15.23 1.82
C GLN A 42 4.68 -13.97 1.87
N ALA A 43 4.95 -13.03 2.78
CA ALA A 43 4.22 -11.78 2.90
C ALA A 43 4.27 -10.97 1.59
N ILE A 44 5.45 -10.86 0.97
CA ILE A 44 5.63 -10.17 -0.32
C ILE A 44 4.84 -10.88 -1.42
N GLN A 45 4.92 -12.22 -1.48
CA GLN A 45 4.18 -13.01 -2.48
C GLN A 45 2.66 -12.83 -2.34
N LEU A 46 2.14 -12.88 -1.11
CA LEU A 46 0.71 -12.72 -0.83
C LEU A 46 0.26 -11.29 -1.13
N TYR A 47 1.03 -10.28 -0.75
CA TYR A 47 0.73 -8.89 -1.06
C TYR A 47 0.64 -8.66 -2.57
N ASN A 48 1.64 -9.14 -3.33
CA ASN A 48 1.70 -8.87 -4.76
C ASN A 48 0.67 -9.66 -5.58
N ASN A 49 0.35 -10.89 -5.17
CA ASN A 49 -0.45 -11.82 -5.99
C ASN A 49 -1.88 -12.04 -5.50
N LEU A 50 -2.17 -11.90 -4.20
CA LEU A 50 -3.48 -12.24 -3.64
C LEU A 50 -4.21 -11.04 -3.05
N ARG A 51 -3.50 -10.03 -2.58
CA ARG A 51 -4.14 -8.85 -1.99
C ARG A 51 -4.80 -8.03 -3.10
N ILE A 52 -6.11 -7.84 -2.99
CA ILE A 52 -6.88 -7.01 -3.90
C ILE A 52 -6.94 -5.58 -3.36
N HIS A 53 -6.71 -4.59 -4.23
CA HIS A 53 -6.68 -3.18 -3.86
C HIS A 53 -7.75 -2.35 -4.59
N MET A 54 -8.52 -1.59 -3.81
CA MET A 54 -9.58 -0.70 -4.33
C MET A 54 -9.04 0.43 -5.23
N SER A 55 -7.82 0.92 -4.96
CA SER A 55 -7.19 2.01 -5.71
C SER A 55 -6.81 1.61 -7.14
N ILE A 56 -6.66 0.32 -7.40
CA ILE A 56 -6.32 -0.28 -8.70
C ILE A 56 -7.50 -1.13 -9.22
N LYS A 57 -8.73 -0.62 -9.08
CA LYS A 57 -9.95 -1.24 -9.61
C LYS A 57 -10.16 -2.71 -9.21
N MET A 58 -9.92 -3.05 -7.94
CA MET A 58 -10.08 -4.42 -7.44
C MET A 58 -9.18 -5.44 -8.14
N THR A 59 -7.97 -5.04 -8.53
CA THR A 59 -6.93 -5.94 -9.03
C THR A 59 -5.83 -6.16 -7.99
N THR A 60 -4.93 -7.11 -8.28
CA THR A 60 -3.74 -7.38 -7.47
C THR A 60 -2.59 -6.51 -7.95
N PRO A 61 -1.61 -6.15 -7.07
CA PRO A 61 -0.49 -5.30 -7.46
C PRO A 61 0.27 -5.82 -8.68
N ASN A 62 0.50 -7.13 -8.78
CA ASN A 62 1.16 -7.71 -9.95
C ASN A 62 0.34 -7.56 -11.23
N LEU A 63 -0.98 -7.74 -11.17
CA LEU A 63 -1.83 -7.56 -12.34
C LEU A 63 -1.85 -6.10 -12.79
N ALA A 64 -1.98 -5.16 -11.86
CA ALA A 64 -1.94 -3.72 -12.18
C ALA A 64 -0.57 -3.29 -12.73
N HIS A 65 0.53 -3.86 -12.25
CA HIS A 65 1.87 -3.58 -12.75
C HIS A 65 2.05 -4.01 -14.22
N GLN A 66 1.38 -5.09 -14.63
CA GLN A 66 1.42 -5.59 -16.02
C GLN A 66 0.53 -4.78 -16.96
N GLN A 67 -0.44 -4.03 -16.45
CA GLN A 67 -1.33 -3.20 -17.26
C GLN A 67 -0.61 -1.92 -17.75
N LYS A 68 -0.72 -1.64 -19.05
CA LYS A 68 -0.30 -0.37 -19.65
C LYS A 68 -1.45 0.18 -20.53
N PRO A 69 -1.98 1.39 -20.24
CA PRO A 69 -1.68 2.28 -19.11
C PRO A 69 -2.21 1.73 -17.77
N ILE A 70 -1.60 2.16 -16.66
CA ILE A 70 -2.05 1.81 -15.31
C ILE A 70 -3.29 2.66 -14.99
N GLU A 71 -4.45 2.02 -14.88
CA GLU A 71 -5.70 2.71 -14.57
C GLU A 71 -5.88 2.87 -13.06
N LEU A 72 -5.50 4.04 -12.54
CA LEU A 72 -5.67 4.37 -11.12
C LEU A 72 -7.03 5.01 -10.85
N LYS A 73 -7.67 4.61 -9.74
CA LYS A 73 -8.85 5.32 -9.23
C LYS A 73 -8.42 6.69 -8.71
N GLN A 74 -8.85 7.75 -9.38
CA GLN A 74 -8.74 9.10 -8.87
C GLN A 74 -9.89 9.40 -7.90
N TRP A 75 -9.58 10.08 -6.80
CA TRP A 75 -10.56 10.52 -5.82
C TRP A 75 -10.86 11.99 -6.07
N GLU A 76 -12.14 12.37 -6.06
CA GLU A 76 -12.52 13.76 -6.25
C GLU A 76 -11.94 14.63 -5.13
N LYS A 77 -11.29 15.72 -5.51
CA LYS A 77 -10.79 16.69 -4.53
C LYS A 77 -11.99 17.43 -3.94
N ILE A 78 -12.22 17.26 -2.65
CA ILE A 78 -13.25 18.02 -1.94
C ILE A 78 -12.87 19.50 -2.00
N ASN A 79 -13.71 20.31 -2.66
CA ASN A 79 -13.49 21.74 -2.75
C ASN A 79 -13.86 22.39 -1.41
N ARG A 80 -12.83 22.72 -0.61
CA ARG A 80 -12.98 23.25 0.76
C ARG A 80 -13.83 24.52 0.84
N ASN A 81 -13.86 25.31 -0.24
CA ASN A 81 -14.67 26.53 -0.32
C ASN A 81 -16.17 26.26 -0.40
N ARG A 82 -16.58 25.05 -0.82
CA ARG A 82 -17.99 24.65 -0.94
C ARG A 82 -18.60 24.15 0.37
N ILE A 83 -17.76 23.82 1.36
CA ILE A 83 -18.17 23.26 2.65
C ILE A 83 -18.53 24.39 3.63
N ASN A 84 -17.83 25.52 3.55
CA ASN A 84 -18.06 26.70 4.39
C ASN A 84 -19.30 27.53 3.97
N SER A 85 -19.95 27.18 2.85
CA SER A 85 -21.16 27.86 2.36
C SER A 85 -22.47 27.19 2.78
N VAL A 86 -22.42 26.10 3.55
CA VAL A 86 -23.62 25.44 4.08
C VAL A 86 -23.97 26.08 5.42
N PRO A 87 -25.12 26.79 5.56
CA PRO A 87 -25.56 27.31 6.85
C PRO A 87 -26.04 26.15 7.74
N ILE A 88 -25.80 26.28 9.04
CA ILE A 88 -26.25 25.38 10.11
C ILE A 88 -27.77 25.46 10.25
#